data_AF-A0A2J8RCW3-F1
#
_entry.id   AF-A0A2J8RCW3-F1
#
_cell.length_a   1.000
_cell.length_b   1.000
_cell.length_c   1.000
_cell.angle_alpha   90.00
_cell.angle_beta   90.00
_cell.angle_gamma   90.00
#
_symmetry.space_group_name_H-M   'P 1'
#
loop_
_entity.id
_entity.type
_entity.pdbx_description
1 polymer ?
#
loop_
_entity_poly.entity_id
_entity_poly.type
_entity_poly.pdbx_seq_one_letter_code
_entity_poly.pdbx_strand_id
1 'polypeptide(L)'
;MNISVDLETNYAELVLDVGRVTLGEKSRKKMKDCKLRKKQNESVSRAMCALLNSGGGVIKAEIENEDYSYTKDGIGLDLENSFSNILLFVPEYLDFMQNGNYFLIFVKSWSLNTS
;
A
#
# COMPACT_ATOMS: atom_id res chain seq x y z
N MET A 1 15.17 -5.07 -1.41
CA MET A 1 13.75 -4.66 -1.57
C MET A 1 13.29 -5.38 -2.83
N ASN A 2 12.18 -6.11 -2.80
CA ASN A 2 11.63 -6.79 -3.98
C ASN A 2 10.21 -6.31 -4.13
N ILE A 3 9.98 -5.39 -5.08
CA ILE A 3 8.67 -5.16 -5.65
C ILE A 3 8.65 -6.01 -6.92
N SER A 4 7.61 -6.83 -7.10
CA SER A 4 7.43 -7.63 -8.30
C SER A 4 6.09 -7.36 -8.94
N VAL A 5 6.00 -7.57 -10.25
CA VAL A 5 4.71 -7.59 -10.94
C VAL A 5 4.03 -8.92 -10.61
N ASP A 6 2.80 -8.88 -10.12
CA ASP A 6 1.99 -10.08 -9.93
C ASP A 6 1.41 -10.50 -11.28
N LEU A 7 1.99 -11.55 -11.87
CA LEU A 7 1.60 -12.09 -13.18
C LEU A 7 0.42 -13.07 -13.09
N GLU A 8 0.06 -13.53 -11.89
CA GLU A 8 -0.99 -14.54 -11.65
C GLU A 8 -2.34 -13.90 -11.29
N THR A 9 -2.36 -12.58 -11.14
CA THR A 9 -3.54 -11.82 -10.79
C THR A 9 -4.61 -11.81 -11.89
N ASN A 10 -5.88 -11.76 -11.49
CA ASN A 10 -7.02 -11.59 -12.40
C ASN A 10 -7.44 -10.11 -12.53
N TYR A 11 -6.75 -9.17 -11.89
CA TYR A 11 -6.98 -7.74 -12.10
C TYR A 11 -6.55 -7.35 -13.52
N ALA A 12 -7.35 -6.51 -14.19
CA ALA A 12 -7.01 -6.01 -15.51
C ALA A 12 -5.88 -4.96 -15.44
N GLU A 13 -5.71 -4.35 -14.27
CA GLU A 13 -4.71 -3.34 -13.98
C GLU A 13 -3.35 -3.94 -13.57
N LEU A 14 -2.29 -3.13 -13.65
CA LEU A 14 -0.96 -3.50 -13.17
C LEU A 14 -0.99 -3.73 -11.65
N VAL A 15 -0.54 -4.91 -11.21
CA VAL A 15 -0.45 -5.26 -9.79
C VAL A 15 1.01 -5.34 -9.36
N LEU A 16 1.38 -4.52 -8.37
CA LEU A 16 2.70 -4.53 -7.74
C LEU A 16 2.63 -5.22 -6.37
N ASP A 17 3.27 -6.38 -6.25
CA ASP A 17 3.44 -7.10 -5.00
C ASP A 17 4.60 -6.49 -4.20
N VAL A 18 4.31 -6.03 -2.97
CA VAL A 18 5.30 -5.44 -2.04
C VAL A 18 5.75 -6.40 -0.95
N GLY A 19 5.29 -7.65 -1.00
CA GLY A 19 5.53 -8.72 -0.04
C GLY A 19 4.74 -8.55 1.25
N ARG A 20 5.29 -9.11 2.33
CA ARG A 20 4.68 -9.11 3.66
C ARG A 20 4.81 -7.76 4.35
N VAL A 21 3.68 -7.25 4.83
CA VAL A 21 3.56 -5.97 5.53
C VAL A 21 2.77 -6.15 6.82
N THR A 22 3.35 -5.69 7.93
CA THR A 22 2.60 -5.55 9.18
C THR A 22 1.69 -4.32 9.08
N LEU A 23 0.39 -4.47 9.33
CA LEU A 23 -0.61 -3.41 9.23
C LEU A 23 -1.29 -3.14 10.58
N GLY A 24 -1.90 -1.96 10.67
CA GLY A 24 -2.60 -1.48 11.85
C GLY A 24 -1.68 -0.74 12.83
N GLU A 25 -2.15 0.40 13.33
CA GLU A 25 -1.32 1.33 14.10
C GLU A 25 -0.73 0.69 15.36
N LYS A 26 -1.53 -0.12 16.06
CA LYS A 26 -1.08 -0.81 17.27
C LYS A 26 0.02 -1.83 16.96
N SER A 27 -0.11 -2.60 15.90
CA SER A 27 0.88 -3.60 15.49
C SER A 27 2.15 -2.94 14.98
N ARG A 28 2.03 -1.90 14.13
CA ARG A 28 3.18 -1.15 13.60
C ARG A 28 3.97 -0.42 14.69
N LYS A 29 3.31 0.07 15.75
CA LYS A 29 3.99 0.60 16.95
C LYS A 29 4.73 -0.46 17.76
N LYS A 30 4.22 -1.70 17.80
CA LYS A 30 4.81 -2.83 18.53
C LYS A 30 5.97 -3.51 17.80
N MET A 31 6.18 -3.20 16.51
CA MET A 31 7.32 -3.73 15.75
C MET A 31 8.64 -3.38 16.43
N LYS A 32 9.36 -4.39 16.92
CA LYS A 32 10.70 -4.23 17.53
C LYS A 32 11.75 -3.86 16.49
N ASP A 33 11.60 -4.36 15.26
CA ASP A 33 12.49 -4.04 14.16
C ASP A 33 12.04 -2.76 13.44
N CYS A 34 12.58 -1.63 13.89
CA CYS A 34 12.35 -0.33 13.27
C CYS A 34 12.88 -0.24 11.82
N LYS A 35 13.92 -1.01 11.46
CA LYS A 35 14.47 -1.01 10.09
C LYS A 35 13.51 -1.73 9.15
N LEU A 36 12.96 -2.86 9.58
CA LEU A 36 11.92 -3.56 8.83
C LEU A 36 10.67 -2.70 8.64
N ARG A 37 10.19 -2.03 9.71
CA ARG A 37 9.05 -1.11 9.63
C ARG A 37 9.24 -0.03 8.56
N LYS A 38 10.40 0.63 8.57
CA LYS A 38 10.78 1.65 7.56
C LYS A 38 10.84 1.05 6.15
N LYS A 39 11.45 -0.13 6.00
CA LYS A 39 11.55 -0.82 4.71
C LYS A 39 10.18 -1.18 4.12
N GLN A 40 9.25 -1.66 4.94
CA GLN A 40 7.87 -1.93 4.52
C GLN A 40 7.19 -0.64 4.03
N ASN A 41 7.33 0.45 4.78
CA ASN A 41 6.77 1.75 4.42
C ASN A 41 7.35 2.29 3.11
N GLU A 42 8.67 2.25 2.95
CA GLU A 42 9.35 2.62 1.71
C GLU A 42 8.90 1.75 0.52
N SER A 43 8.64 0.45 0.75
CA SER A 43 8.15 -0.45 -0.29
C SER A 43 6.79 -0.02 -0.82
N VAL A 44 5.83 0.20 0.08
CA VAL A 44 4.48 0.66 -0.28
C VAL A 44 4.55 2.04 -0.95
N SER A 45 5.31 2.98 -0.38
CA SER A 45 5.43 4.34 -0.91
C SER A 45 6.01 4.37 -2.32
N ARG A 46 7.04 3.55 -2.60
CA ARG A 46 7.63 3.45 -3.94
C ARG A 46 6.70 2.78 -4.95
N ALA A 47 5.99 1.72 -4.56
CA ALA A 47 4.99 1.09 -5.43
C ALA A 47 3.87 2.09 -5.78
N MET A 48 3.43 2.88 -4.80
CA MET A 48 2.45 3.95 -5.01
C MET A 48 2.95 5.00 -6.00
N CYS A 49 4.17 5.53 -5.80
CA CYS A 49 4.78 6.46 -6.75
C CYS A 49 4.91 5.88 -8.16
N ALA A 50 5.26 4.59 -8.28
CA ALA A 50 5.35 3.93 -9.58
C ALA A 50 3.98 3.90 -10.27
N LEU A 51 2.94 3.44 -9.58
CA LEU A 51 1.59 3.35 -10.15
C LEU A 51 0.99 4.72 -10.47
N LEU A 52 1.16 5.72 -9.59
CA LEU A 52 0.72 7.10 -9.85
C LEU A 52 1.28 7.62 -11.18
N ASN A 53 2.54 7.32 -11.49
CA ASN A 53 3.23 7.82 -12.70
C ASN A 53 3.18 6.84 -13.88
N SER A 54 2.40 5.77 -13.82
CA SER A 54 2.40 4.71 -14.85
C SER A 54 1.00 4.19 -15.18
N GLY A 55 -0.03 5.02 -15.06
CA GLY A 55 -1.40 4.67 -15.46
C GLY A 55 -2.28 4.11 -14.34
N GLY A 56 -1.80 4.10 -13.09
CA GLY A 56 -2.50 3.53 -11.95
C GLY A 56 -2.32 2.01 -11.85
N GLY A 57 -3.01 1.41 -10.88
CA GLY A 57 -3.00 -0.03 -10.65
C GLY A 57 -3.31 -0.43 -9.22
N VAL A 58 -2.80 -1.58 -8.78
CA VAL A 58 -3.03 -2.11 -7.43
C VAL A 58 -1.70 -2.43 -6.75
N ILE A 59 -1.52 -1.96 -5.52
CA ILE A 59 -0.47 -2.46 -4.64
C ILE A 59 -1.06 -3.64 -3.86
N LYS A 60 -0.41 -4.79 -3.94
CA LYS A 60 -0.79 -6.00 -3.19
C LYS A 60 0.22 -6.23 -2.08
N ALA A 61 -0.25 -6.22 -0.84
CA ALA A 61 0.55 -6.53 0.34
C ALA A 61 -0.02 -7.76 1.05
N GLU A 62 0.83 -8.73 1.37
CA GLU A 62 0.45 -9.85 2.23
C GLU A 62 0.45 -9.37 3.69
N ILE A 63 -0.65 -9.59 4.40
CA ILE A 63 -0.81 -9.18 5.79
C ILE A 63 0.04 -10.08 6.67
N GLU A 64 1.03 -9.50 7.34
CA GLU A 64 2.00 -10.25 8.14
C GLU A 64 1.48 -10.62 9.53
N ASN A 65 0.74 -9.71 10.18
CA ASN A 65 0.29 -9.89 11.55
C ASN A 65 -1.10 -10.56 11.60
N GLU A 66 -1.20 -11.57 12.47
CA GLU A 66 -2.43 -12.30 12.75
C GLU A 66 -3.54 -11.37 13.31
N ASP A 67 -4.79 -11.80 13.15
CA ASP A 67 -6.00 -11.13 13.64
C ASP A 67 -6.23 -9.69 13.14
N TYR A 68 -5.47 -9.25 12.14
CA TYR A 68 -5.63 -7.94 11.53
C TYR A 68 -7.02 -7.76 10.90
N SER A 69 -7.64 -6.62 11.22
CA SER A 69 -8.87 -6.18 10.58
C SER A 69 -8.78 -4.71 10.18
N TYR A 70 -8.85 -4.41 8.89
CA TYR A 70 -8.74 -3.04 8.38
C TYR A 70 -9.75 -2.09 9.03
N THR A 71 -11.00 -2.53 9.20
CA THR A 71 -12.06 -1.71 9.80
C THR A 71 -11.84 -1.41 11.29
N LYS A 72 -11.03 -2.20 11.99
CA LYS A 72 -10.73 -2.03 13.42
C LYS A 72 -9.37 -1.38 13.68
N ASP A 73 -8.37 -1.76 12.90
CA ASP A 73 -6.96 -1.48 13.17
C ASP A 73 -6.36 -0.40 12.27
N GLY A 74 -7.03 -0.08 11.15
CA GLY A 74 -6.54 0.87 10.14
C GLY A 74 -5.31 0.35 9.40
N ILE A 75 -4.57 1.24 8.73
CA ILE A 75 -3.37 0.87 7.94
C ILE A 75 -2.12 1.02 8.82
N GLY A 76 -2.08 2.10 9.58
CA GLY A 76 -0.96 2.50 10.43
C GLY A 76 -0.49 3.90 10.08
N LEU A 77 -0.31 4.73 11.11
CA LEU A 77 -0.11 6.17 10.93
C LEU A 77 1.17 6.48 10.16
N ASP A 78 2.23 5.67 10.27
CA ASP A 78 3.45 5.90 9.50
C ASP A 78 3.23 5.69 8.00
N LEU A 79 2.37 4.74 7.59
CA LEU A 79 1.98 4.53 6.20
C LEU A 79 1.07 5.66 5.71
N GLU A 80 0.04 6.00 6.49
CA GLU A 80 -0.92 7.06 6.16
C GLU A 80 -0.23 8.44 6.02
N ASN A 81 0.74 8.73 6.90
CA ASN A 81 1.57 9.93 6.78
C ASN A 81 2.41 9.92 5.50
N SER A 82 3.00 8.79 5.11
CA SER A 82 3.72 8.68 3.84
C SER A 82 2.79 8.91 2.64
N PHE A 83 1.54 8.43 2.70
CA PHE A 83 0.55 8.70 1.65
C PHE A 83 0.25 10.20 1.55
N SER A 84 0.05 10.84 2.69
CA SER A 84 -0.25 12.28 2.77
C SER A 84 0.94 13.17 2.36
N ASN A 85 2.17 12.66 2.49
CA ASN A 85 3.36 13.34 2.00
C ASN A 85 3.50 13.26 0.47
N ILE A 86 2.88 12.26 -0.16
CA ILE A 86 2.94 12.05 -1.62
C ILE A 86 1.69 12.66 -2.30
N LEU A 87 0.54 12.65 -1.64
CA LEU A 87 -0.76 13.05 -2.18
C LEU A 87 -1.42 14.13 -1.32
N LEU A 88 -1.84 15.23 -1.96
CA LEU A 88 -2.60 16.30 -1.30
C LEU A 88 -4.02 15.85 -0.91
N PHE A 89 -4.65 14.99 -1.71
CA PHE A 89 -5.97 14.42 -1.46
C PHE A 89 -5.94 12.91 -1.60
N VAL A 90 -5.61 12.20 -0.50
CA VAL A 90 -5.52 10.74 -0.48
C VAL A 90 -6.78 10.04 -1.05
N PRO A 91 -8.02 10.40 -0.66
CA PRO A 91 -9.21 9.69 -1.13
C PRO A 91 -9.52 9.88 -2.63
N GLU A 92 -8.92 10.88 -3.29
CA GLU A 92 -9.10 11.08 -4.73
C GLU A 92 -8.29 10.08 -5.56
N TYR A 93 -7.17 9.61 -4.99
CA TYR A 93 -6.21 8.76 -5.69
C TYR A 93 -6.14 7.34 -5.15
N LEU A 94 -6.46 7.14 -3.87
CA LEU A 94 -6.33 5.85 -3.21
C LEU A 94 -7.68 5.32 -2.72
N ASP A 95 -7.90 4.02 -2.95
CA ASP A 95 -8.92 3.24 -2.27
C ASP A 95 -8.26 2.00 -1.64
N PHE A 96 -8.88 1.44 -0.60
CA PHE A 96 -8.28 0.44 0.26
C PHE A 96 -9.24 -0.73 0.50
N MET A 97 -8.73 -1.95 0.37
CA MET A 97 -9.53 -3.16 0.60
C MET A 97 -8.72 -4.26 1.27
N GLN A 98 -9.27 -4.85 2.32
CA GLN A 98 -8.79 -6.12 2.84
C GLN A 98 -9.50 -7.26 2.09
N ASN A 99 -8.73 -8.19 1.52
CA ASN A 99 -9.23 -9.39 0.86
C ASN A 99 -8.47 -10.62 1.38
N GLY A 100 -9.09 -11.36 2.30
CA GLY A 100 -8.45 -12.50 2.96
C GLY A 100 -7.18 -12.07 3.72
N ASN A 101 -6.06 -12.70 3.40
CA ASN A 101 -4.72 -12.40 3.93
C ASN A 101 -4.00 -11.29 3.15
N TYR A 102 -4.65 -10.62 2.19
CA TYR A 102 -4.07 -9.51 1.45
C TYR A 102 -4.73 -8.18 1.80
N PHE A 103 -3.91 -7.14 1.75
CA PHE A 103 -4.35 -5.75 1.77
C PHE A 103 -4.02 -5.13 0.42
N LEU A 104 -5.04 -4.58 -0.22
CA LEU A 104 -4.98 -4.02 -1.56
C LEU A 104 -5.13 -2.51 -1.46
N ILE A 105 -4.23 -1.79 -2.14
CA ILE A 105 -4.30 -0.34 -2.30
C ILE A 105 -4.50 -0.07 -3.79
N PHE A 106 -5.69 0.39 -4.15
CA PHE A 106 -6.01 0.81 -5.50
C PHE A 106 -5.46 2.21 -5.70
N VAL A 107 -4.65 2.40 -6.73
CA VAL A 107 -3.96 3.65 -7.04
C VAL A 107 -4.46 4.15 -8.39
N LYS A 108 -5.16 5.27 -8.39
CA LYS A 108 -5.52 5.98 -9.61
C LYS A 108 -4.28 6.66 -10.20
N SER A 109 -4.17 6.70 -11.53
CA SER A 109 -3.09 7.44 -12.19
C SER A 109 -3.10 8.92 -11.83
N TRP A 110 -1.91 9.49 -11.69
CA TRP A 110 -1.70 10.93 -11.75
C TRP A 110 -1.70 11.36 -13.22
N SER A 111 -2.88 11.66 -13.77
CA SER A 111 -2.98 12.37 -15.03
C SER A 111 -3.06 13.87 -14.73
N LEU A 112 -2.12 14.66 -15.25
CA LEU A 112 -2.38 16.09 -15.44
C LEU A 112 -3.58 16.15 -16.38
N ASN A 113 -4.73 16.60 -15.88
CA ASN A 113 -5.77 17.08 -16.77
C ASN A 113 -5.15 18.25 -17.52
N THR A 114 -4.55 17.99 -18.69
CA THR A 114 -4.23 19.02 -19.65
C THR A 114 -5.55 19.46 -20.25
N SER A 115 -6.22 20.37 -19.55
CA SER A 115 -7.31 21.18 -20.12
C SER A 115 -6.76 22.11 -21.19
#